data_AF-A0A2T2XII6-F1
#
_entry.id   AF-A0A2T2XII6-F1
#
_cell.length_a   1.000
_cell.length_b   1.000
_cell.length_c   1.000
_cell.angle_alpha   90.00
_cell.angle_beta   90.00
_cell.angle_gamma   90.00
#
_symmetry.space_group_name_H-M   'P 1'
#
loop_
_entity.id
_entity.type
_entity.pdbx_description
1 polymer ?
#
loop_
_entity_poly.entity_id
_entity_poly.type
_entity_poly.pdbx_seq_one_letter_code
_entity_poly.pdbx_strand_id
1 'polypeptide(L)' 'MPAFNQALPEFNRLNTQVLGISVDSVPCNTAWEASLGNLNYPLLSDFWPHGQVAQLYGVLRTEGYAER' A
#
# COMPACT_ATOMS: atom_id res chain seq x y z
N MET A 1 6.44 -3.63 5.18
CA MET A 1 5.54 -4.80 5.14
C MET A 1 6.29 -6.05 4.65
N PRO A 2 7.27 -6.57 5.42
CA PRO A 2 8.14 -7.65 4.96
C PRO A 2 7.45 -9.02 4.82
N ALA A 3 6.39 -9.28 5.60
CA ALA A 3 5.66 -10.55 5.56
C ALA A 3 5.02 -10.83 4.18
N PHE A 4 4.37 -9.83 3.57
CA PHE A 4 3.80 -9.97 2.23
C PHE A 4 4.87 -10.16 1.16
N ASN A 5 6.04 -9.52 1.32
CA ASN A 5 7.16 -9.68 0.41
C ASN A 5 7.69 -11.13 0.40
N GLN A 6 7.73 -11.77 1.57
CA GLN A 6 8.13 -13.19 1.71
C GLN A 6 7.08 -14.15 1.15
N ALA A 7 5.80 -13.79 1.25
CA ALA A 7 4.67 -14.61 0.79
C ALA A 7 4.35 -14.46 -0.71
N LEU A 8 5.03 -13.59 -1.46
CA LEU A 8 4.81 -13.40 -2.90
C LEU A 8 4.78 -14.70 -3.73
N PRO A 9 5.64 -15.71 -3.48
CA PRO A 9 5.57 -16.98 -4.22
C PRO A 9 4.22 -17.68 -4.09
N GLU A 10 3.57 -17.58 -2.93
CA GLU A 10 2.25 -18.18 -2.70
C GLU A 10 1.14 -17.43 -3.45
N PHE A 11 1.15 -16.09 -3.41
CA PHE A 11 0.22 -15.29 -4.21
C PHE A 11 0.37 -15.54 -5.71
N ASN A 12 1.62 -15.64 -6.20
CA ASN A 12 1.90 -15.95 -7.60
C ASN A 12 1.37 -17.34 -8.01
N ARG A 13 1.50 -18.35 -7.14
CA ARG A 13 0.94 -19.70 -7.38
C ARG A 13 -0.59 -19.66 -7.53
N LEU A 14 -1.25 -18.72 -6.86
CA LEU A 14 -2.70 -18.49 -6.93
C LEU A 14 -3.10 -17.49 -8.03
N ASN A 15 -2.19 -17.11 -8.94
CA ASN A 15 -2.41 -16.11 -9.96
C ASN A 15 -2.95 -14.78 -9.38
N THR A 16 -2.38 -14.34 -8.26
CA THR A 16 -2.84 -13.18 -7.48
C THR A 16 -1.74 -12.13 -7.35
N GLN A 17 -2.08 -10.86 -7.59
CA GLN A 17 -1.18 -9.72 -7.44
C GLN A 17 -1.37 -9.07 -6.06
N VAL A 18 -0.26 -8.82 -5.35
CA VAL A 18 -0.25 -8.01 -4.13
C VAL A 18 -0.04 -6.54 -4.50
N LEU A 19 -0.85 -5.65 -3.94
CA LEU A 19 -0.70 -4.20 -4.06
C LEU A 19 -0.73 -3.61 -2.65
N GLY A 20 0.27 -2.80 -2.31
CA GLY A 20 0.19 -1.93 -1.13
C GLY A 20 -0.43 -0.60 -1.52
N ILE A 21 -1.26 -0.01 -0.67
CA ILE A 21 -1.86 1.31 -0.91
C ILE A 21 -1.76 2.14 0.38
N SER A 22 -1.39 3.41 0.24
CA SER A 22 -1.37 4.40 1.33
C SER A 22 -2.01 5.71 0.85
N VAL A 23 -2.56 6.49 1.78
CA VAL A 23 -3.03 7.87 1.52
C VAL A 23 -1.88 8.90 1.46
N ASP A 24 -0.64 8.45 1.66
CA ASP A 24 0.54 9.30 1.52
C ASP A 24 0.91 9.56 0.06
N SER A 25 1.60 10.67 -0.18
CA SER A 25 2.09 11.04 -1.52
C SER A 25 3.12 10.03 -2.06
N VAL A 26 3.29 9.98 -3.39
CA VAL A 26 4.28 9.11 -4.05
C VAL A 26 5.70 9.30 -3.48
N PRO A 27 6.24 10.52 -3.30
CA PRO A 27 7.56 10.70 -2.69
C PRO A 27 7.68 10.12 -1.29
N CYS A 28 6.63 10.23 -0.46
CA CYS A 28 6.60 9.63 0.87
C CYS A 28 6.67 8.10 0.80
N ASN A 29 5.88 7.49 -0.10
CA ASN A 29 5.89 6.04 -0.32
C ASN A 29 7.26 5.55 -0.80
N THR A 30 7.90 6.27 -1.73
CA THR A 30 9.26 5.94 -2.22
C THR A 30 10.30 6.02 -1.11
N ALA A 31 10.26 7.08 -0.28
CA ALA A 31 11.18 7.22 0.85
C ALA A 31 10.99 6.11 1.89
N TRP A 32 9.73 5.75 2.17
CA TRP A 32 9.41 4.66 3.08
C TRP A 32 9.85 3.30 2.54
N GLU A 33 9.61 3.01 1.27
CA GLU A 33 10.09 1.78 0.61
C GLU A 33 11.62 1.63 0.72
N ALA A 34 12.35 2.70 0.43
CA ALA A 34 13.81 2.71 0.54
C ALA A 34 14.29 2.36 1.96
N SER A 35 13.56 2.81 2.99
CA SER A 35 13.88 2.48 4.40
C SER A 35 13.63 1.02 4.78
N LEU A 36 12.78 0.30 4.03
CA LEU A 36 12.42 -1.09 4.30
C LEU A 36 13.29 -2.12 3.57
N GLY A 37 14.19 -1.68 2.67
CA GLY A 37 15.06 -2.57 1.90
C GLY A 37 14.41 -3.11 0.62
N ASN A 38 13.60 -2.27 -0.05
CA ASN A 38 12.81 -2.56 -1.26
C ASN A 38 11.64 -3.52 -1.05
N LEU A 39 10.51 -3.22 -1.67
CA LEU A 39 9.34 -4.10 -1.70
C LEU A 39 9.22 -4.65 -3.12
N ASN A 40 9.05 -5.96 -3.28
CA ASN A 40 8.94 -6.58 -4.60
C ASN A 40 7.50 -6.57 -5.13
N TYR A 41 6.69 -5.59 -4.73
CA TYR A 41 5.32 -5.40 -5.17
C TYR A 41 4.97 -3.91 -5.20
N PRO A 42 4.01 -3.49 -6.05
CA PRO A 42 3.69 -2.08 -6.22
C PRO A 42 3.13 -1.42 -4.95
N LEU A 43 3.58 -0.20 -4.68
CA LEU A 43 2.98 0.71 -3.71
C LEU A 43 2.21 1.82 -4.45
N LEU A 44 0.91 1.88 -4.22
CA LEU A 44 -0.01 2.88 -4.76
C LEU A 44 -0.16 4.05 -3.79
N SER A 45 -0.38 5.23 -4.34
CA SER A 45 -0.69 6.46 -3.60
C SER A 45 -2.15 6.85 -3.85
N ASP A 46 -2.94 6.84 -2.79
CA ASP A 46 -4.33 7.32 -2.73
C ASP A 46 -4.39 8.75 -2.17
N PHE A 47 -3.38 9.56 -2.53
CA PHE A 47 -3.20 10.90 -1.99
C PHE A 47 -4.19 11.92 -2.54
N TRP A 48 -4.63 11.78 -3.80
CA TRP A 48 -5.55 12.74 -4.41
C TRP A 48 -6.49 12.12 -5.46
N PRO A 49 -7.82 12.35 -5.37
CA PRO A 49 -8.54 13.01 -4.26
C PRO A 49 -8.31 12.28 -2.94
N HIS A 50 -8.13 13.03 -1.85
CA HIS A 50 -7.57 12.49 -0.60
C HIS A 50 -8.31 11.25 -0.10
N GLY A 51 -7.61 10.11 -0.10
CA GLY A 51 -8.13 8.86 0.42
C GLY A 51 -9.37 8.34 -0.32
N GLN A 52 -9.57 8.68 -1.59
CA GLN A 52 -10.80 8.30 -2.31
C GLN A 52 -11.00 6.78 -2.32
N VAL A 53 -9.94 6.01 -2.57
CA VAL A 53 -10.02 4.55 -2.54
C VAL A 53 -10.23 4.06 -1.10
N ALA A 54 -9.47 4.57 -0.14
CA ALA A 54 -9.63 4.23 1.28
C ALA A 54 -11.07 4.51 1.77
N GLN A 55 -11.70 5.58 1.29
CA GLN A 55 -13.09 5.92 1.58
C GLN A 55 -14.06 4.89 0.98
N LEU A 56 -13.86 4.49 -0.29
CA LEU A 56 -14.71 3.47 -0.94
C LEU A 56 -14.66 2.12 -0.22
N TYR A 57 -13.53 1.77 0.36
CA TYR A 57 -13.36 0.55 1.17
C TYR A 57 -13.78 0.72 2.63
N GLY A 58 -14.21 1.92 3.05
CA GLY A 58 -14.64 2.20 4.42
C GLY A 58 -13.51 2.19 5.44
N VAL A 59 -12.27 2.34 5.00
CA VAL A 59 -11.06 2.33 5.85
C VAL A 59 -10.41 3.70 6.00
N LEU A 60 -11.00 4.76 5.45
CA LEU A 60 -10.55 6.13 5.71
C LEU A 60 -11.15 6.65 7.02
N ARG A 61 -10.30 7.03 7.98
CA ARG A 61 -10.74 7.63 9.25
C ARG A 61 -11.03 9.12 9.10
N THR A 62 -11.81 9.68 10.04
CA THR A 62 -12.22 11.09 10.05
C THR A 62 -11.05 12.07 10.12
N GLU A 63 -9.94 11.64 10.68
CA GLU A 63 -8.71 12.42 10.84
C GLU A 63 -7.85 12.42 9.56
N GLY A 64 -8.26 11.69 8.51
CA GLY A 64 -7.63 11.71 7.20
C GLY A 64 -6.53 10.68 6.97
N TYR A 65 -6.37 9.68 7.85
CA TYR A 65 -5.46 8.55 7.61
C TYR A 65 -6.23 7.23 7.44
N ALA A 66 -5.65 6.31 6.69
CA ALA A 66 -6.21 4.97 6.54
C ALA A 66 -6.09 4.16 7.84
N GLU A 67 -7.06 3.28 8.07
CA GLU A 67 -7.03 2.22 9.08
C GLU A 67 -5.78 1.34 8.90
N ARG A 68 -5.15 0.89 10.00
CA ARG A 68 -3.88 0.16 9.99
C ARG A 68 -3.93 -1.07 10.86
#